data_AF-A0A4S0JFK4-F1
#
_entry.id   AF-A0A4S0JFK4-F1
#
_cell.length_a   1.000
_cell.length_b   1.000
_cell.length_c   1.000
_cell.angle_alpha   90.00
_cell.angle_beta   90.00
_cell.angle_gamma   90.00
#
_symmetry.space_group_name_H-M   'P 1'
#
loop_
_entity.id
_entity.type
_entity.pdbx_description
1 polymer ?
#
loop_
_entity_poly.entity_id
_entity_poly.type
_entity_poly.pdbx_seq_one_letter_code
_entity_poly.pdbx_strand_id
1 'polypeptide(L)'
;HGVFFDLQRAAIAAFLGDGAALAKAGLYARERIADQIAADGRLPEELSRPRPRHYALSALQGWTVLARVMSSVGDDLWAYRAKDGQGLVAALRWAAAHSDTLAAIRGETFDGERIQPLLDDLARHHPDQAAPAGSQPGAAKLVFHPDCAIPPFWIWRRA
;
A
#
# COMPACT_ATOMS: atom_id res chain seq x y z
N HIS A 1 1.09 11.88 2.33
CA HIS A 1 1.18 12.61 1.04
C HIS A 1 2.38 12.23 0.18
N GLY A 2 3.60 12.09 0.73
CA GLY A 2 4.81 11.82 -0.06
C GLY A 2 4.71 10.62 -1.01
N VAL A 3 4.14 9.49 -0.57
CA VAL A 3 3.97 8.31 -1.43
C VAL A 3 3.11 8.56 -2.67
N PHE A 4 2.07 9.39 -2.58
CA PHE A 4 1.22 9.71 -3.73
C PHE A 4 1.92 10.61 -4.75
N PHE A 5 2.81 11.49 -4.29
CA PHE A 5 3.66 12.26 -5.19
C PHE A 5 4.61 11.35 -5.97
N ASP A 6 5.26 10.40 -5.28
CA ASP A 6 6.15 9.44 -5.94
C ASP A 6 5.39 8.51 -6.89
N LEU A 7 4.19 8.07 -6.51
CA LEU A 7 3.28 7.32 -7.38
C LEU A 7 2.93 8.09 -8.65
N GLN A 8 2.50 9.35 -8.54
CA GLN A 8 2.14 10.16 -9.71
C GLN A 8 3.33 10.29 -10.67
N ARG A 9 4.52 10.58 -10.13
CA ARG A 9 5.74 10.69 -10.93
C ARG A 9 6.13 9.38 -11.60
N ALA A 10 6.10 8.27 -10.86
CA ALA A 10 6.43 6.96 -11.38
C ALA A 10 5.43 6.52 -12.47
N ALA A 11 4.14 6.76 -12.26
CA ALA A 11 3.10 6.43 -13.24
C ALA A 11 3.26 7.21 -14.54
N ILE A 12 3.52 8.52 -14.46
CA ILE A 12 3.78 9.36 -15.63
C ILE A 12 5.06 8.92 -16.35
N ALA A 13 6.14 8.67 -15.59
CA ALA A 13 7.40 8.20 -16.16
C ALA A 13 7.24 6.84 -16.86
N ALA A 14 6.49 5.90 -16.27
CA ALA A 14 6.14 4.62 -16.89
C ALA A 14 5.35 4.81 -18.18
N PHE A 15 4.37 5.70 -18.20
CA PHE A 15 3.59 6.02 -19.39
C PHE A 15 4.45 6.60 -20.52
N LEU A 16 5.42 7.45 -20.19
CA LEU A 16 6.34 8.07 -21.16
C LEU A 16 7.53 7.18 -21.56
N GLY A 17 7.73 6.04 -20.88
CA GLY A 17 8.93 5.21 -21.07
C GLY A 17 10.22 5.85 -20.53
N ASP A 18 10.13 6.78 -19.60
CA ASP A 18 11.29 7.48 -19.01
C ASP A 18 11.95 6.61 -17.93
N GLY A 19 12.89 5.76 -18.35
CA GLY A 19 13.64 4.86 -17.47
C GLY A 19 14.49 5.58 -16.42
N ALA A 20 15.01 6.78 -16.72
CA ALA A 20 15.82 7.55 -15.78
C ALA A 20 14.97 8.11 -14.63
N ALA A 21 13.79 8.64 -14.95
CA ALA A 21 12.82 9.08 -13.95
C ALA A 21 12.30 7.91 -13.10
N LEU A 22 12.06 6.74 -13.70
CA LEU A 22 11.66 5.53 -12.98
C LEU A 22 12.74 5.04 -12.00
N ALA A 23 14.00 4.96 -12.44
CA ALA A 23 15.11 4.59 -11.58
C ALA A 23 15.23 5.54 -10.38
N LYS A 24 15.08 6.86 -10.64
CA LYS A 24 15.08 7.88 -9.59
C LYS A 24 13.89 7.73 -8.63
N ALA A 25 12.70 7.43 -9.14
CA ALA A 25 11.52 7.16 -8.31
C ALA A 25 11.74 5.92 -7.42
N GLY A 26 12.38 4.86 -7.95
CA GLY A 26 12.73 3.66 -7.18
C GLY A 26 13.72 3.94 -6.04
N LEU A 27 14.69 4.83 -6.23
CA LEU A 27 15.60 5.26 -5.17
C LEU A 27 14.85 6.02 -4.07
N TYR A 28 14.04 7.02 -4.45
CA TYR A 28 13.25 7.80 -3.49
C TYR A 28 12.22 6.97 -2.74
N ALA A 29 11.61 5.98 -3.39
CA ALA A 29 10.70 5.05 -2.75
C ALA A 29 11.40 4.27 -1.62
N ARG A 30 12.63 3.81 -1.84
CA ARG A 30 13.42 3.07 -0.83
C ARG A 30 13.83 3.94 0.35
N GLU A 31 14.31 5.17 0.09
CA GLU A 31 14.60 6.15 1.14
C GLU A 31 13.34 6.42 1.98
N ARG A 32 12.21 6.65 1.32
CA ARG A 32 10.95 6.91 2.01
C ARG A 32 10.42 5.70 2.78
N ILE A 33 10.60 4.47 2.31
CA ILE A 33 10.29 3.26 3.09
C ILE A 33 11.09 3.25 4.40
N ALA A 34 12.39 3.56 4.32
CA ALA A 34 13.26 3.63 5.49
C ALA A 34 12.89 4.76 6.46
N ASP A 35 12.23 5.82 6.00
CA ASP A 35 11.81 6.93 6.88
C ASP A 35 10.39 6.76 7.44
N GLN A 36 9.45 6.24 6.64
CA GLN A 36 8.02 6.27 6.97
C GLN A 36 7.49 4.98 7.59
N ILE A 37 8.15 3.84 7.35
CA ILE A 37 7.74 2.55 7.86
C ILE A 37 8.67 2.20 9.01
N ALA A 38 8.11 1.94 10.19
CA ALA A 38 8.87 1.44 11.33
C ALA A 38 9.27 -0.02 11.13
N ALA A 39 10.27 -0.51 11.87
CA ALA A 39 10.76 -1.88 11.77
C ALA A 39 9.67 -2.94 11.99
N ASP A 40 8.66 -2.63 12.81
CA ASP A 40 7.51 -3.50 13.07
C ASP A 40 6.33 -3.32 12.08
N GLY A 41 6.50 -2.50 11.05
CA GLY A 41 5.50 -2.23 10.03
C GLY A 41 4.54 -1.08 10.34
N ARG A 42 4.61 -0.45 11.52
CA ARG A 42 3.79 0.74 11.80
C ARG A 42 4.13 1.88 10.84
N LEU A 43 3.15 2.77 10.64
CA LEU A 43 3.32 4.05 9.94
C LEU A 43 3.17 5.20 10.96
N PRO A 44 4.21 5.57 11.73
CA PRO A 44 4.07 6.45 12.89
C PRO A 44 3.45 7.81 12.58
N GLU A 45 3.87 8.42 11.46
CA GLU A 45 3.37 9.73 11.00
C GLU A 45 1.91 9.69 10.56
N GLU A 46 1.41 8.53 10.13
CA GLU A 46 0.01 8.36 9.75
C GLU A 46 -0.86 8.00 10.96
N LEU A 47 -0.28 7.29 11.93
CA LEU A 47 -0.92 6.95 13.19
C LEU A 47 -1.06 8.14 14.15
N SER A 48 -0.25 9.19 13.98
CA SER A 48 -0.39 10.44 14.73
C SER A 48 -1.48 11.38 14.18
N ARG A 49 -2.08 11.04 13.03
CA ARG A 49 -3.11 11.87 12.39
C ARG A 49 -4.47 11.76 13.09
N PRO A 50 -5.37 12.74 12.90
CA PRO A 50 -6.71 12.72 13.50
C PRO A 50 -7.57 11.50 13.13
N ARG A 51 -7.31 10.87 11.97
CA ARG A 51 -8.00 9.65 11.49
C ARG A 51 -7.00 8.53 11.21
N PRO A 52 -6.38 7.95 12.25
CA PRO A 52 -5.20 7.09 12.09
C PRO A 52 -5.46 5.90 11.17
N ARG A 53 -6.63 5.27 11.31
CA ARG A 53 -7.05 4.16 10.45
C ARG A 53 -7.17 4.57 8.97
N HIS A 54 -7.81 5.70 8.68
CA HIS A 54 -7.92 6.21 7.32
C HIS A 54 -6.54 6.50 6.72
N TYR A 55 -5.69 7.23 7.43
CA TYR A 55 -4.38 7.63 6.91
C TYR A 55 -3.44 6.44 6.69
N ALA A 56 -3.41 5.47 7.62
CA ALA A 56 -2.63 4.26 7.46
C ALA A 56 -3.05 3.45 6.22
N LEU A 57 -4.36 3.20 6.05
CA LEU A 57 -4.87 2.45 4.89
C LEU A 57 -4.68 3.22 3.58
N SER A 58 -4.89 4.55 3.58
CA SER A 58 -4.65 5.40 2.41
C SER A 58 -3.17 5.41 1.99
N ALA A 59 -2.25 5.49 2.95
CA ALA A 59 -0.81 5.44 2.66
C ALA A 59 -0.40 4.08 2.07
N LEU A 60 -0.90 2.98 2.66
CA LEU A 60 -0.64 1.63 2.14
C LEU A 60 -1.20 1.42 0.73
N GLN A 61 -2.37 1.98 0.42
CA GLN A 61 -2.90 1.98 -0.95
C GLN A 61 -1.96 2.71 -1.93
N GLY A 62 -1.44 3.87 -1.55
CA GLY A 62 -0.42 4.56 -2.35
C GLY A 62 0.83 3.71 -2.57
N TRP A 63 1.31 3.05 -1.51
CA TRP A 63 2.50 2.19 -1.57
C TRP A 63 2.31 0.96 -2.46
N THR A 64 1.19 0.25 -2.34
CA THR A 64 0.97 -0.96 -3.15
C THR A 64 0.77 -0.63 -4.62
N VAL A 65 0.12 0.50 -4.94
CA VAL A 65 0.02 0.97 -6.33
C VAL A 65 1.40 1.35 -6.87
N LEU A 66 2.21 2.10 -6.10
CA LEU A 66 3.57 2.45 -6.50
C LEU A 66 4.43 1.20 -6.74
N ALA A 67 4.36 0.22 -5.84
CA ALA A 67 5.08 -1.04 -5.97
C ALA A 67 4.66 -1.81 -7.23
N ARG A 68 3.37 -1.84 -7.60
CA ARG A 68 2.90 -2.42 -8.87
C ARG A 68 3.46 -1.69 -10.10
N VAL A 69 3.49 -0.35 -10.08
CA VAL A 69 4.10 0.44 -11.16
C VAL A 69 5.58 0.08 -11.30
N MET A 70 6.32 0.01 -10.20
CA MET A 70 7.74 -0.37 -10.20
C MET A 70 7.96 -1.81 -10.68
N SER A 71 7.12 -2.76 -10.26
CA SER A 71 7.20 -4.16 -10.74
C SER A 71 6.97 -4.27 -12.24
N SER A 72 6.15 -3.38 -12.83
CA SER A 72 5.91 -3.38 -14.29
C SER A 72 7.16 -3.08 -15.11
N VAL A 73 8.17 -2.47 -14.48
CA VAL A 73 9.47 -2.11 -15.08
C VAL A 73 10.64 -2.92 -14.47
N GLY A 74 10.34 -4.00 -13.76
CA GLY A 74 11.33 -4.93 -13.21
C GLY A 74 11.95 -4.50 -11.87
N ASP A 75 11.46 -3.45 -11.22
CA ASP A 75 11.91 -3.04 -9.88
C ASP A 75 10.98 -3.64 -8.80
N ASP A 76 11.56 -4.45 -7.91
CA ASP A 76 10.85 -5.14 -6.85
C ASP A 76 10.93 -4.40 -5.50
N LEU A 77 9.99 -3.48 -5.29
CA LEU A 77 9.79 -2.82 -3.99
C LEU A 77 9.14 -3.75 -2.94
N TRP A 78 8.54 -4.88 -3.33
CA TRP A 78 7.91 -5.81 -2.39
C TRP A 78 8.96 -6.60 -1.60
N ALA A 79 10.04 -7.01 -2.28
CA ALA A 79 11.17 -7.70 -1.66
C ALA A 79 12.11 -6.75 -0.89
N TYR A 80 12.06 -5.44 -1.16
CA TYR A 80 12.94 -4.48 -0.50
C TYR A 80 12.78 -4.47 1.03
N ARG A 81 13.92 -4.46 1.73
CA ARG A 81 14.02 -4.26 3.18
C ARG A 81 15.09 -3.21 3.47
N ALA A 82 14.76 -2.22 4.29
CA ALA A 82 15.75 -1.30 4.82
C ALA A 82 16.57 -1.96 5.93
N LYS A 83 17.60 -1.26 6.43
CA LYS A 83 18.59 -1.78 7.37
C LYS A 83 17.97 -2.44 8.60
N ASP A 84 16.91 -1.85 9.15
CA ASP A 84 16.28 -2.29 10.40
C ASP A 84 15.05 -3.18 10.16
N GLY A 85 14.88 -3.73 8.94
CA GLY A 85 13.79 -4.66 8.59
C GLY A 85 12.52 -3.99 8.04
N GLN A 86 12.54 -2.67 7.88
CA GLN A 86 11.43 -1.86 7.38
C GLN A 86 11.12 -2.24 5.93
N GLY A 87 9.85 -2.33 5.58
CA GLY A 87 9.45 -2.73 4.24
C GLY A 87 7.94 -2.77 4.06
N LEU A 88 7.50 -2.71 2.80
CA LEU A 88 6.08 -2.66 2.47
C LEU A 88 5.32 -3.88 3.00
N VAL A 89 5.88 -5.08 2.84
CA VAL A 89 5.23 -6.30 3.32
C VAL A 89 5.10 -6.32 4.85
N ALA A 90 6.09 -5.81 5.58
CA ALA A 90 5.98 -5.68 7.04
C ALA A 90 4.82 -4.74 7.43
N ALA A 91 4.65 -3.63 6.71
CA ALA A 91 3.57 -2.69 6.94
C ALA A 91 2.19 -3.27 6.61
N LEU A 92 2.08 -4.07 5.54
CA LEU A 92 0.85 -4.79 5.22
C LEU A 92 0.47 -5.82 6.27
N ARG A 93 1.45 -6.58 6.80
CA ARG A 93 1.20 -7.51 7.93
C ARG A 93 0.71 -6.77 9.17
N TRP A 94 1.33 -5.63 9.48
CA TRP A 94 0.89 -4.81 10.60
C TRP A 94 -0.56 -4.34 10.40
N ALA A 95 -0.91 -3.84 9.21
CA ALA A 95 -2.28 -3.42 8.92
C ALA A 95 -3.29 -4.59 9.02
N ALA A 96 -2.96 -5.76 8.49
CA ALA A 96 -3.82 -6.95 8.57
C ALA A 96 -4.14 -7.37 10.00
N ALA A 97 -3.21 -7.17 10.95
CA ALA A 97 -3.40 -7.52 12.34
C ALA A 97 -4.09 -6.42 13.19
N HIS A 98 -4.11 -5.17 12.72
CA HIS A 98 -4.48 -4.02 13.57
C HIS A 98 -5.54 -3.09 12.98
N SER A 99 -5.89 -3.18 11.69
CA SER A 99 -6.80 -2.21 11.05
C SER A 99 -8.12 -2.02 11.79
N ASP A 100 -8.66 -3.09 12.34
CA ASP A 100 -9.97 -3.11 13.00
C ASP A 100 -9.90 -2.61 14.45
N THR A 101 -8.70 -2.56 15.03
CA THR A 101 -8.45 -2.07 16.39
C THR A 101 -8.01 -0.61 16.42
N LEU A 102 -7.66 -0.03 15.27
CA LEU A 102 -7.31 1.39 15.17
C LEU A 102 -8.52 2.27 15.48
N ALA A 103 -8.26 3.35 16.22
CA ALA A 103 -9.29 4.31 16.62
C ALA A 103 -10.05 4.87 15.41
N ALA A 104 -11.38 4.77 15.48
CA ALA A 104 -12.30 5.43 14.58
C ALA A 104 -12.77 6.75 15.20
N ILE A 105 -12.95 7.79 14.39
CA ILE A 105 -13.59 9.01 14.87
C ILE A 105 -15.11 8.94 14.71
N ARG A 106 -15.83 9.67 15.56
CA ARG A 106 -17.30 9.72 15.49
C ARG A 106 -17.75 10.27 14.13
N GLY A 107 -18.64 9.54 13.46
CA GLY A 107 -19.19 9.94 12.16
C GLY A 107 -18.29 9.59 10.96
N GLU A 108 -17.17 8.90 11.16
CA GLU A 108 -16.38 8.37 10.05
C GLU A 108 -17.09 7.17 9.41
N THR A 109 -17.44 7.33 8.13
CA THR A 109 -17.88 6.20 7.30
C THR A 109 -16.68 5.29 7.02
N PHE A 110 -16.78 4.03 7.43
CA PHE A 110 -15.76 3.02 7.18
C PHE A 110 -16.34 1.82 6.47
N ASP A 111 -15.63 1.35 5.46
CA ASP A 111 -15.95 0.16 4.70
C ASP A 111 -14.96 -0.94 5.06
N GLY A 112 -15.43 -1.99 5.74
CA GLY A 112 -14.56 -3.10 6.17
C GLY A 112 -13.90 -3.84 5.01
N GLU A 113 -14.52 -3.83 3.83
CA GLU A 113 -13.97 -4.47 2.64
C GLU A 113 -12.83 -3.65 2.02
N ARG A 114 -12.57 -2.42 2.48
CA ARG A 114 -11.50 -1.53 1.97
C ARG A 114 -10.11 -2.13 2.10
N ILE A 115 -9.90 -2.98 3.10
CA ILE A 115 -8.60 -3.60 3.34
C ILE A 115 -8.33 -4.79 2.43
N GLN A 116 -9.36 -5.41 1.85
CA GLN A 116 -9.23 -6.65 1.08
C GLN A 116 -8.16 -6.58 -0.03
N PRO A 117 -8.07 -5.51 -0.85
CA PRO A 117 -7.03 -5.41 -1.87
C PRO A 117 -5.60 -5.41 -1.30
N LEU A 118 -5.42 -4.85 -0.10
CA LEU A 118 -4.13 -4.85 0.60
C LEU A 118 -3.79 -6.25 1.14
N LEU A 119 -4.79 -7.01 1.60
CA LEU A 119 -4.63 -8.40 1.99
C LEU A 119 -4.29 -9.30 0.79
N ASP A 120 -4.89 -9.04 -0.36
CA ASP A 120 -4.59 -9.75 -1.60
C ASP A 120 -3.17 -9.46 -2.11
N ASP A 121 -2.69 -8.22 -1.97
CA ASP A 121 -1.29 -7.86 -2.22
C ASP A 121 -0.36 -8.59 -1.22
N LEU A 122 -0.71 -8.59 0.08
CA LEU A 122 0.07 -9.29 1.10
C LEU A 122 0.20 -10.79 0.80
N ALA A 123 -0.90 -11.46 0.47
CA ALA A 123 -0.91 -12.89 0.16
C ALA A 123 -0.03 -13.25 -1.04
N ARG A 124 0.00 -12.39 -2.08
CA ARG A 124 0.83 -12.59 -3.28
C ARG A 124 2.32 -12.43 -3.04
N HIS A 125 2.69 -11.56 -2.11
CA HIS A 125 4.09 -11.20 -1.86
C HIS A 125 4.66 -11.79 -0.55
N HIS A 126 3.89 -12.61 0.15
CA HIS A 126 4.32 -13.28 1.38
C HIS A 126 3.54 -14.59 1.67
N PRO A 127 3.63 -15.60 0.78
CA PRO A 127 2.77 -16.80 0.81
C PRO A 127 2.98 -17.71 2.04
N ASP A 128 4.15 -17.64 2.70
CA ASP A 128 4.53 -18.58 3.78
C ASP A 128 3.81 -18.33 5.12
N GLN A 129 3.00 -17.27 5.22
CA GLN A 129 2.16 -17.00 6.39
C GLN A 129 0.78 -16.59 5.89
N ALA A 130 -0.07 -17.60 5.67
CA ALA A 130 -1.43 -17.46 5.19
C ALA A 130 -2.18 -16.37 5.95
N ALA A 131 -2.95 -15.56 5.21
CA ALA A 131 -3.93 -14.66 5.77
C ALA A 131 -4.77 -15.39 6.85
N PRO A 132 -5.19 -14.70 7.93
CA PRO A 132 -6.08 -15.30 8.92
C PRO A 132 -7.28 -15.97 8.21
N ALA A 133 -7.56 -17.21 8.60
CA ALA A 133 -8.57 -18.06 7.96
C ALA A 133 -9.93 -17.35 7.92
N GLY A 134 -10.36 -16.92 6.73
CA GLY A 134 -11.62 -16.20 6.53
C GLY A 134 -11.84 -15.63 5.13
N SER A 135 -10.79 -15.38 4.35
CA SER A 135 -10.91 -14.84 2.99
C SER A 135 -11.19 -15.95 1.97
N GLN A 136 -12.46 -16.29 1.80
CA GLN A 136 -12.96 -16.94 0.58
C GLN A 136 -12.79 -15.95 -0.60
N PRO A 137 -12.39 -16.39 -1.80
CA PRO A 137 -12.39 -15.54 -2.99
C PRO A 137 -13.84 -15.24 -3.41
N GLY A 138 -14.48 -14.31 -2.72
CA GLY A 138 -15.76 -13.73 -3.09
C GLY A 138 -15.60 -12.72 -4.23
N ALA A 139 -16.73 -12.32 -4.83
CA ALA A 139 -16.72 -11.25 -5.83
C ALA A 139 -16.13 -9.97 -5.22
N ALA A 140 -15.00 -9.49 -5.76
CA ALA A 140 -14.37 -8.28 -5.30
C ALA A 140 -15.33 -7.10 -5.44
N LYS A 141 -15.63 -6.41 -4.34
CA LYS A 141 -16.39 -5.16 -4.35
C LYS A 141 -15.69 -4.15 -5.26
N LEU A 142 -16.42 -3.56 -6.20
CA LEU A 142 -15.87 -2.63 -7.19
C LEU A 142 -16.13 -1.16 -6.85
N VAL A 143 -17.10 -0.90 -5.96
CA VAL A 143 -17.52 0.46 -5.60
C VAL A 143 -17.36 0.65 -4.09
N PHE A 144 -16.53 1.62 -3.73
CA PHE A 144 -16.27 2.04 -2.36
C PHE A 144 -16.81 3.45 -2.14
N HIS A 145 -17.08 3.79 -0.88
CA HIS A 145 -17.39 5.17 -0.53
C HIS A 145 -16.23 6.09 -0.92
N PRO A 146 -16.47 7.32 -1.44
CA PRO A 146 -15.40 8.23 -1.88
C PRO A 146 -14.34 8.52 -0.81
N ASP A 147 -14.72 8.56 0.47
CA ASP A 147 -13.80 8.76 1.60
C ASP A 147 -12.81 7.61 1.82
N CYS A 148 -13.03 6.46 1.16
CA CYS A 148 -12.07 5.37 1.17
C CYS A 148 -10.86 5.68 0.29
N ALA A 149 -10.90 6.72 -0.57
CA ALA A 149 -9.80 7.09 -1.47
C ALA A 149 -9.20 5.90 -2.26
N ILE A 150 -9.95 4.80 -2.38
CA ILE A 150 -9.56 3.65 -3.19
C ILE A 150 -9.89 4.07 -4.62
N PRO A 151 -8.90 4.16 -5.52
CA PRO A 151 -9.24 4.26 -6.93
C PRO A 151 -10.12 3.05 -7.28
N PRO A 152 -11.19 3.19 -8.08
CA PRO A 152 -11.83 2.02 -8.67
C PRO A 152 -10.71 1.21 -9.31
N PHE A 153 -10.61 -0.08 -9.01
CA PHE A 153 -9.46 -0.90 -9.37
C PHE A 153 -9.30 -0.91 -10.88
N TRP A 154 -8.49 0.00 -11.40
CA TRP A 154 -7.93 -0.11 -12.72
C TRP A 154 -6.94 -1.26 -12.62
N ILE A 155 -7.45 -2.49 -12.74
CA ILE A 155 -6.60 -3.65 -12.93
C ILE A 155 -5.79 -3.29 -14.17
N TRP A 156 -4.48 -3.06 -14.00
CA TRP A 156 -3.55 -3.14 -15.10
C TRP A 156 -3.56 -4.59 -15.55
N ARG A 157 -4.59 -4.99 -16.31
CA ARG A 157 -4.56 -6.22 -17.09
C ARG A 157 -3.47 -5.98 -18.12
N ARG A 158 -2.27 -6.50 -17.87
CA ARG A 158 -1.44 -6.92 -18.99
C ARG A 158 -2.21 -8.04 -19.68
N ALA A 159 -2.48 -7.83 -20.96
CA ALA A 159 -2.95 -8.87 -21.88
C ALA A 159 -1.93 -10.00 -21.95
#